data_AF-U5S958-F1
#
_entry.id   AF-U5S958-F1
#
_cell.length_a   1.000
_cell.length_b   1.000
_cell.length_c   1.000
_cell.angle_alpha   90.00
_cell.angle_beta   90.00
_cell.angle_gamma   90.00
#
_symmetry.space_group_name_H-M   'P 1'
#
loop_
_entity.id
_entity.type
_entity.pdbx_description
1 polymer ?
#
loop_
_entity_poly.entity_id
_entity_poly.type
_entity_poly.pdbx_seq_one_letter_code
_entity_poly.pdbx_strand_id
1 'polypeptide(L)'
;MLKSRTKWKLNAPVKNTEKVTELSEALKLSPLFIELCLQRGLDSKDKIERFLQPDQTWIYDPYLMHDMERAVSRITESVERGEQITIYGDYDAGAIRSQVKSLCSSL
;
A
#
# COMPACT_ATOMS: atom_id res chain seq x y z
N MET A 1 -31.10 9.07 -23.26
CA MET A 1 -29.90 9.46 -22.48
C MET A 1 -30.16 9.14 -21.01
N LEU A 2 -29.45 8.17 -20.43
CA LEU A 2 -29.58 7.87 -19.01
C LEU A 2 -29.03 9.04 -18.19
N LYS A 3 -29.84 9.59 -17.28
CA LYS A 3 -29.37 10.62 -16.34
C LYS A 3 -28.42 9.98 -15.33
N SER A 4 -27.25 10.59 -15.16
CA SER A 4 -26.30 10.16 -14.13
C SER A 4 -26.96 10.21 -12.74
N ARG A 5 -26.76 9.15 -11.95
CA ARG A 5 -27.19 9.09 -10.54
C ARG A 5 -26.09 9.56 -9.58
N THR A 6 -24.90 9.89 -10.09
CA THR A 6 -23.76 10.29 -9.27
C THR A 6 -23.57 11.81 -9.27
N LYS A 7 -23.19 12.35 -8.11
CA LYS A 7 -22.76 13.75 -7.96
C LYS A 7 -21.25 13.76 -7.80
N TRP A 8 -20.55 14.35 -8.77
CA TRP A 8 -19.12 14.57 -8.66
C TRP A 8 -18.84 15.58 -7.55
N LYS A 9 -17.94 15.23 -6.63
CA LYS A 9 -17.46 16.12 -5.58
C LYS A 9 -16.03 16.52 -5.94
N LEU A 10 -15.84 17.80 -6.21
CA LEU A 10 -14.51 18.37 -6.34
C LEU A 10 -14.05 18.78 -4.94
N ASN A 11 -12.83 18.39 -4.57
CA ASN A 11 -12.21 18.93 -3.37
C ASN A 11 -11.94 20.42 -3.58
N ALA A 12 -12.10 21.22 -2.52
CA ALA A 12 -11.75 22.62 -2.59
C ALA A 12 -10.25 22.76 -2.90
N PRO A 13 -9.85 23.75 -3.73
CA PRO A 13 -8.45 24.01 -3.99
C PRO A 13 -7.71 24.33 -2.69
N VAL A 14 -6.44 23.94 -2.62
CA VAL A 14 -5.64 24.16 -1.42
C VAL A 14 -5.43 25.66 -1.25
N LYS A 15 -5.93 26.21 -0.13
CA LYS A 15 -5.89 27.66 0.14
C LYS A 15 -4.47 28.22 0.32
N ASN A 16 -3.50 27.36 0.64
CA ASN A 16 -2.13 27.77 0.92
C ASN A 16 -1.25 27.68 -0.32
N THR A 17 -1.37 28.67 -1.21
CA THR A 17 -0.59 28.76 -2.46
C THR A 17 0.91 28.92 -2.20
N GLU A 18 1.30 29.60 -1.11
CA GLU A 18 2.70 29.77 -0.73
C GLU A 18 3.37 28.43 -0.45
N LYS A 19 2.72 27.57 0.34
CA LYS A 19 3.19 26.22 0.65
C LYS A 19 3.28 25.32 -0.59
N VAL A 20 2.38 25.51 -1.56
CA VAL A 20 2.43 24.80 -2.85
C VAL A 20 3.69 25.20 -3.63
N THR A 21 3.97 26.50 -3.72
CA THR A 21 5.17 27.00 -4.41
C THR A 21 6.44 26.53 -3.72
N GLU A 22 6.52 26.67 -2.39
CA GLU A 22 7.68 26.25 -1.59
C GLU A 22 8.02 24.76 -1.81
N LEU A 23 7.04 23.87 -1.67
CA LEU A 23 7.25 22.43 -1.85
C LEU A 23 7.51 22.06 -3.31
N SER A 24 6.89 22.77 -4.27
CA SER A 24 7.10 22.57 -5.70
C SER A 24 8.54 22.88 -6.10
N GLU A 25 9.10 24.00 -5.62
CA GLU A 25 10.49 24.38 -5.84
C GLU A 25 11.46 23.43 -5.13
N ALA A 26 11.20 23.11 -3.86
CA ALA A 26 12.07 22.26 -3.05
C ALA A 26 12.18 20.83 -3.60
N LEU A 27 11.07 20.26 -4.10
CA LEU A 27 11.01 18.89 -4.65
C LEU A 27 11.18 18.84 -6.16
N LYS A 28 11.18 19.99 -6.85
CA LYS A 28 11.17 20.09 -8.31
C LYS A 28 10.01 19.32 -8.95
N LEU A 29 8.84 19.36 -8.32
CA LEU A 29 7.61 18.70 -8.76
C LEU A 29 6.59 19.74 -9.24
N SER A 30 5.63 19.34 -10.06
CA SER A 30 4.62 20.27 -10.57
C SER A 30 3.73 20.81 -9.43
N PRO A 31 3.31 22.09 -9.48
CA PRO A 31 2.40 22.66 -8.48
C PRO A 31 1.10 21.88 -8.33
N LEU A 32 0.56 21.34 -9.43
CA LEU A 32 -0.62 20.47 -9.43
C LEU A 32 -0.41 19.19 -8.63
N PHE A 33 0.77 18.56 -8.77
CA PHE A 33 1.09 17.36 -8.01
C PHE A 33 1.18 17.66 -6.51
N ILE A 34 1.84 18.76 -6.14
CA ILE A 34 1.91 19.22 -4.74
C ILE A 34 0.50 19.50 -4.18
N GLU A 35 -0.38 20.13 -4.95
CA GLU A 35 -1.76 20.37 -4.52
C GLU A 35 -2.49 19.04 -4.22
N LEU A 36 -2.34 18.02 -5.07
CA LEU A 36 -2.90 16.70 -4.85
C LEU A 36 -2.30 15.97 -3.63
N CYS A 37 -1.01 16.18 -3.36
CA CYS A 37 -0.34 15.68 -2.16
C CYS A 37 -0.91 16.32 -0.89
N LEU A 38 -1.08 17.64 -0.88
CA LEU A 38 -1.65 18.37 0.25
C LEU A 38 -3.11 17.95 0.52
N GLN A 39 -3.91 17.71 -0.53
CA GLN A 39 -5.27 17.16 -0.39
C GLN A 39 -5.30 15.75 0.22
N ARG A 40 -4.20 14.99 0.11
CA ARG A 40 -4.03 13.66 0.70
C ARG A 40 -3.39 13.68 2.10
N GLY A 41 -3.12 14.86 2.66
CA GLY A 41 -2.46 15.01 3.96
C GLY A 41 -0.93 14.84 3.93
N LEU A 42 -0.33 14.81 2.73
CA LEU A 42 1.12 14.81 2.54
C LEU A 42 1.62 16.27 2.56
N ASP A 43 1.78 16.81 3.78
CA ASP A 43 1.95 18.24 4.05
C ASP A 43 3.38 18.68 4.34
N SER A 44 4.37 17.82 4.09
CA SER A 44 5.79 18.10 4.29
C SER A 44 6.61 17.40 3.22
N LYS A 45 7.83 17.94 3.01
CA LYS A 45 8.82 17.37 2.10
C LYS A 45 9.04 15.88 2.40
N ASP A 46 9.32 15.55 3.66
CA ASP A 46 9.59 14.17 4.09
C ASP A 46 8.42 13.24 3.80
N LYS A 47 7.17 13.66 4.07
CA LYS A 47 5.99 12.84 3.77
C LYS A 47 5.83 12.57 2.27
N ILE A 48 6.13 13.56 1.43
CA ILE A 48 6.01 13.44 -0.03
C ILE A 48 7.14 12.56 -0.59
N GLU A 49 8.39 12.78 -0.17
CA GLU A 49 9.53 11.96 -0.58
C GLU A 49 9.32 10.50 -0.16
N ARG A 50 8.91 10.28 1.09
CA ARG A 50 8.64 8.95 1.64
C ARG A 50 7.48 8.25 0.92
N PHE A 51 6.50 8.99 0.41
CA PHE A 51 5.40 8.45 -0.42
C PHE A 51 5.87 8.09 -1.83
N LEU A 52 6.74 8.91 -2.43
CA LEU A 52 7.29 8.67 -3.77
C LEU A 52 8.33 7.55 -3.79
N GLN A 53 9.04 7.36 -2.68
CA GLN A 53 10.07 6.36 -2.50
C GLN A 53 9.73 5.48 -1.29
N PRO A 54 8.74 4.58 -1.43
CA PRO A 54 8.45 3.64 -0.36
C PRO A 54 9.66 2.72 -0.16
N ASP A 55 10.09 2.58 1.09
CA ASP A 55 11.15 1.66 1.49
C ASP A 55 10.59 0.49 2.31
N GLN A 56 11.45 -0.47 2.64
CA GLN A 56 11.05 -1.66 3.40
C GLN A 56 10.58 -1.34 4.82
N THR A 57 10.88 -0.15 5.37
CA THR A 57 10.42 0.26 6.70
C THR A 57 8.92 0.57 6.76
N TRP A 58 8.25 0.63 5.60
CA TRP A 58 6.78 0.74 5.50
C TRP A 58 6.05 -0.58 5.72
N ILE A 59 6.76 -1.71 5.61
CA ILE A 59 6.16 -3.01 5.83
C ILE A 59 6.01 -3.18 7.34
N TYR A 60 4.76 -3.20 7.81
CA TYR A 60 4.47 -3.52 9.20
C TYR A 60 4.99 -4.91 9.53
N ASP A 61 5.42 -5.09 10.78
CA ASP A 61 5.78 -6.40 11.29
C ASP A 61 4.61 -7.38 11.09
N PRO A 62 4.78 -8.45 10.29
CA PRO A 62 3.73 -9.44 10.07
C PRO A 62 3.22 -10.08 11.36
N TYR A 63 4.03 -10.15 12.42
CA TYR A 63 3.64 -10.69 13.72
C TYR A 63 2.56 -9.86 14.43
N LEU A 64 2.30 -8.64 13.97
CA LEU A 64 1.17 -7.83 14.43
C LEU A 64 -0.18 -8.36 13.91
N MET A 65 -0.18 -9.24 12.92
CA MET A 65 -1.40 -9.89 12.43
C MET A 65 -1.90 -10.92 13.46
N HIS A 66 -3.22 -10.96 13.65
CA HIS A 66 -3.86 -11.92 14.53
C HIS A 66 -3.43 -13.36 14.20
N ASP A 67 -3.05 -14.12 15.24
CA ASP A 67 -2.59 -15.52 15.15
C ASP A 67 -1.36 -15.79 14.27
N MET A 68 -0.57 -14.77 13.90
CA MET A 68 0.61 -14.99 13.05
C MET A 68 1.62 -15.97 13.67
N GLU A 69 1.92 -15.85 14.97
CA GLU A 69 2.83 -16.78 15.67
C GLU A 69 2.34 -18.23 15.59
N ARG A 70 1.04 -18.44 15.78
CA ARG A 70 0.40 -19.76 15.71
C ARG A 70 0.44 -20.32 14.30
N ALA A 71 0.19 -19.48 13.30
CA ALA A 71 0.23 -19.87 11.89
C ALA A 71 1.63 -20.31 11.46
N VAL A 72 2.66 -19.52 11.80
CA VAL A 72 4.07 -19.85 11.54
C VAL A 72 4.43 -21.17 12.20
N SER A 73 4.14 -21.32 13.50
CA SER A 73 4.45 -22.55 14.24
C SER A 73 3.82 -23.80 13.62
N ARG A 74 2.55 -23.71 13.20
CA ARG A 74 1.85 -24.84 12.56
C ARG A 74 2.45 -25.20 11.21
N ILE A 75 2.78 -24.21 10.37
CA ILE A 75 3.37 -24.45 9.05
C ILE A 75 4.75 -25.08 9.21
N THR A 76 5.59 -24.56 10.12
CA THR A 76 6.93 -25.10 10.38
C THR A 76 6.88 -26.55 10.85
N GLU A 77 5.97 -26.88 11.78
CA GLU A 77 5.76 -28.26 12.24
C GLU A 77 5.36 -29.21 11.10
N SER A 78 4.45 -28.79 10.22
CA SER A 78 4.05 -29.59 9.06
C SER A 78 5.20 -29.83 8.09
N VAL A 79 6.06 -28.83 7.86
CA VAL A 79 7.26 -28.97 7.02
C VAL A 79 8.25 -29.97 7.64
N GLU A 80 8.52 -29.85 8.94
CA GLU A 80 9.44 -30.76 9.66
C GLU A 80 8.96 -32.20 9.64
N ARG A 81 7.64 -32.42 9.64
CA ARG A 81 7.02 -33.75 9.61
C ARG A 81 6.78 -34.30 8.20
N GLY A 82 7.09 -33.53 7.15
CA GLY A 82 6.81 -33.91 5.77
C GLY A 82 5.30 -34.05 5.47
N GLU A 83 4.47 -33.31 6.19
CA GLU A 83 3.02 -33.27 5.95
C GLU A 83 2.73 -32.54 4.62
N GLN A 84 1.71 -32.99 3.89
CA GLN A 84 1.26 -32.27 2.70
C GLN A 84 0.53 -30.99 3.10
N ILE A 85 0.92 -29.87 2.51
CA ILE A 85 0.31 -28.55 2.72
C ILE A 85 -0.44 -28.17 1.44
N THR A 86 -1.74 -27.88 1.56
CA THR A 86 -2.55 -27.33 0.46
C THR A 86 -2.82 -25.86 0.72
N ILE A 87 -2.48 -25.02 -0.27
CA ILE A 87 -2.70 -23.58 -0.21
C ILE A 87 -3.94 -23.25 -1.03
N TYR A 88 -4.98 -22.74 -0.37
CA TYR A 88 -6.15 -22.16 -1.02
C TYR A 88 -6.07 -20.65 -0.97
N GLY A 89 -6.37 -19.99 -2.09
CA GLY A 89 -6.60 -18.55 -2.08
C GLY A 89 -7.65 -18.16 -3.10
N ASP A 90 -8.07 -16.91 -3.02
CA ASP A 90 -9.12 -16.36 -3.87
C ASP A 90 -8.67 -16.22 -5.34
N TYR A 91 -9.63 -16.16 -6.26
CA TYR A 91 -9.42 -15.95 -7.70
C TYR A 91 -8.95 -14.54 -8.05
N ASP A 92 -8.96 -13.62 -7.09
CA ASP A 92 -8.44 -12.28 -7.30
C ASP A 92 -6.94 -12.28 -7.63
N ALA A 93 -6.55 -11.43 -8.59
CA ALA A 93 -5.18 -11.39 -9.09
C ALA A 93 -4.12 -11.17 -8.00
N GLY A 94 -4.48 -10.51 -6.89
CA GLY A 94 -3.61 -10.37 -5.72
C GLY A 94 -3.37 -11.69 -4.98
N ALA A 95 -4.43 -12.46 -4.76
CA ALA A 95 -4.37 -13.74 -4.05
C ALA A 95 -3.64 -14.81 -4.87
N ILE A 96 -3.85 -14.85 -6.20
CA ILE A 96 -3.12 -15.75 -7.10
C ILE A 96 -1.60 -15.50 -7.02
N ARG A 97 -1.16 -14.24 -7.03
CA ARG A 97 0.27 -13.90 -6.90
C ARG A 97 0.87 -14.35 -5.57
N SER A 98 0.11 -14.23 -4.48
CA SER A 98 0.57 -14.69 -3.16
C SER A 98 0.73 -16.21 -3.08
N GLN A 99 -0.22 -16.96 -3.63
CA GLN A 99 -0.20 -18.43 -3.65
C GLN A 99 1.01 -18.97 -4.43
N VAL A 100 1.25 -18.44 -5.63
CA VAL A 100 2.38 -18.86 -6.48
C VAL A 100 3.71 -18.64 -5.77
N LYS A 101 3.88 -17.49 -5.09
CA LYS A 101 5.11 -17.18 -4.37
C LYS A 101 5.38 -18.17 -3.23
N SER A 102 4.35 -18.58 -2.50
CA SER A 102 4.47 -19.54 -1.39
C SER A 102 4.80 -20.96 -1.86
N LEU A 103 4.32 -21.35 -3.04
CA LEU A 103 4.61 -22.67 -3.62
C LEU A 103 6.08 -22.77 -4.10
N CYS A 104 6.59 -21.71 -4.73
CA CYS A 104 7.97 -21.69 -5.26
C CYS A 104 9.05 -21.61 -4.17
N SER A 105 8.73 -21.18 -2.95
CA SER A 105 9.69 -21.17 -1.83
C SER A 105 9.75 -22.49 -1.05
N SER A 106 8.89 -23.46 -1.40
CA SER A 106 8.80 -24.77 -0.77
C SER A 106 9.31 -25.91 -1.67
N LEU A 107 9.84 -25.55 -2.86
CA LEU A 107 10.53 -26.41 -3.83
C LEU A 107 12.01 -26.01 -3.87
#